data_AF-A0AAX7VMH0-F1
#
_entry.id   AF-A0AAX7VMH0-F1
#
_cell.length_a   1.000
_cell.length_b   1.000
_cell.length_c   1.000
_cell.angle_alpha   90.00
_cell.angle_beta   90.00
_cell.angle_gamma   90.00
#
_symmetry.space_group_name_H-M   'P 1'
#
loop_
_entity.id
_entity.type
_entity.pdbx_description
1 polymer ?
#
loop_
_entity_poly.entity_id
_entity_poly.type
_entity_poly.pdbx_seq_one_letter_code
_entity_poly.pdbx_strand_id
1 'polypeptide(L)'
;MQCVRAWRSLNYLCRVAHHRAWKRTQSHTTAARLDLSGIYPPIATPFTAKEDVDYQKLEENLQKYAKIPFKGLVVQGSNGEYPYLTVEERVEVVRTVKQSLPAGRLLIAGSGCESTRATIQLTQKMAAAGADAVLVVTPCFYKGKMDSRALIHHFTKLADSSPVPVVLYSVPANTGLELPLDAVVELSQHPNILGVKDSGGDITRIGLIVHKTKAQDFQVLAGSAGFLMAAYCVGAIGGVCALANVLGQELCELERLCVSGRWEEARVLQQRLIEPNAAVSTICCSLHAFIHHRHELPQMVPDWRFSHIS
;
A
#
# COMPACT_ATOMS: atom_id res chain seq x y z
N MET A 1 -11.47 18.41 -51.09
CA MET A 1 -10.08 18.82 -50.80
C MET A 1 -10.03 19.76 -49.59
N GLN A 2 -10.58 19.32 -48.43
CA GLN A 2 -10.79 20.20 -47.27
C GLN A 2 -10.71 19.48 -45.90
N CYS A 3 -9.98 18.35 -45.82
CA CYS A 3 -9.83 17.59 -44.56
C CYS A 3 -8.36 17.34 -44.14
N VAL A 4 -7.37 17.95 -44.80
CA VAL A 4 -5.93 17.67 -44.53
C VAL A 4 -5.13 18.92 -44.10
N ARG A 5 -5.79 20.06 -43.86
CA ARG A 5 -5.10 21.31 -43.45
C ARG A 5 -5.25 21.69 -41.97
N ALA A 6 -6.01 20.93 -41.17
CA ALA A 6 -6.16 21.21 -39.73
C ALA A 6 -5.09 20.55 -38.84
N TRP A 7 -4.17 19.77 -39.41
CA TRP A 7 -3.17 18.98 -38.65
C TRP A 7 -1.77 19.62 -38.58
N ARG A 8 -1.56 20.80 -39.16
CA ARG A 8 -0.23 21.46 -39.21
C ARG A 8 -0.08 22.71 -38.32
N SER A 9 -1.10 23.09 -37.56
CA SER A 9 -1.07 24.25 -36.65
C SER A 9 -0.94 23.90 -35.16
N LEU A 10 -0.86 22.62 -34.78
CA LEU A 10 -0.66 22.20 -33.38
C LEU A 10 0.80 22.05 -32.94
N ASN A 11 1.77 22.18 -33.85
CA ASN A 11 3.19 21.93 -33.55
C ASN A 11 4.03 23.15 -33.14
N TYR A 12 3.40 24.28 -32.75
CA TYR A 12 4.15 25.46 -32.30
C TYR A 12 3.75 26.00 -30.92
N LEU A 13 2.80 25.37 -30.23
CA LEU A 13 2.39 25.74 -28.86
C LEU A 13 2.74 24.68 -27.80
N CYS A 14 3.49 23.63 -28.17
CA CYS A 14 3.84 22.51 -27.29
C CYS A 14 5.22 22.63 -26.62
N ARG A 15 5.79 23.84 -26.46
CA ARG A 15 7.11 24.02 -25.83
C ARG A 15 7.18 24.92 -24.60
N VAL A 16 6.08 25.49 -24.11
CA VAL A 16 6.10 26.27 -22.86
C VAL A 16 4.76 26.15 -22.12
N ALA A 17 4.50 25.03 -21.42
CA ALA A 17 3.44 24.95 -20.40
C ALA A 17 3.43 23.61 -19.62
N HIS A 18 4.54 23.17 -19.02
CA HIS A 18 4.49 22.07 -18.04
C HIS A 18 5.33 22.38 -16.80
N HIS A 19 4.92 23.43 -16.07
CA HIS A 19 5.17 23.57 -14.65
C HIS A 19 3.95 24.22 -13.99
N ARG A 20 2.87 23.45 -13.85
CA ARG A 20 1.87 23.74 -12.81
C ARG A 20 2.05 22.69 -11.73
N ALA A 21 2.91 23.02 -10.77
CA ALA A 21 2.91 22.40 -9.46
C ALA A 21 1.45 22.36 -8.95
N TRP A 22 1.01 21.18 -8.55
CA TRP A 22 -0.31 20.92 -8.00
C TRP A 22 -0.40 21.65 -6.65
N LYS A 23 -0.75 22.95 -6.68
CA LYS A 23 -1.03 23.73 -5.48
C LYS A 23 -2.44 23.42 -5.02
N ARG A 24 -2.53 22.56 -4.01
CA ARG A 24 -3.74 22.23 -3.26
C ARG A 24 -4.28 23.52 -2.62
N THR A 25 -5.41 24.02 -3.10
CA THR A 25 -6.14 25.15 -2.51
C THR A 25 -6.61 24.77 -1.10
N GLN A 26 -6.07 25.44 -0.10
CA GLN A 26 -6.52 25.32 1.29
C GLN A 26 -7.85 26.06 1.45
N SER A 27 -8.89 25.34 1.88
CA SER A 27 -10.09 25.95 2.46
C SER A 27 -10.74 24.99 3.45
N HIS A 28 -11.04 25.55 4.63
CA HIS A 28 -11.73 25.00 5.81
C HIS A 28 -10.94 24.04 6.72
N THR A 29 -10.71 24.53 7.94
CA THR A 29 -10.18 23.85 9.12
C THR A 29 -11.11 22.73 9.59
N THR A 30 -11.02 21.59 8.94
CA THR A 30 -11.22 20.26 9.54
C THR A 30 -9.89 19.79 10.11
N ALA A 31 -9.91 18.98 11.19
CA ALA A 31 -8.70 18.29 11.65
C ALA A 31 -8.01 17.66 10.44
N ALA A 32 -6.69 17.89 10.28
CA ALA A 32 -5.97 17.47 9.08
C ALA A 32 -6.17 15.96 8.85
N ARG A 33 -6.82 15.59 7.74
CA ARG A 33 -7.03 14.20 7.35
C ARG A 33 -5.68 13.51 7.21
N LEU A 34 -5.57 12.28 7.71
CA LEU A 34 -4.32 11.51 7.69
C LEU A 34 -3.82 11.33 6.25
N ASP A 35 -2.58 11.76 6.00
CA ASP A 35 -1.92 11.67 4.69
C ASP A 35 -1.17 10.35 4.54
N LEU A 36 -1.61 9.54 3.59
CA LEU A 36 -1.08 8.21 3.26
C LEU A 36 -0.05 8.23 2.13
N SER A 37 0.37 9.40 1.64
CA SER A 37 1.34 9.47 0.55
C SER A 37 2.72 8.91 0.95
N GLY A 38 3.30 8.10 0.07
CA GLY A 38 4.62 7.50 0.24
C GLY A 38 4.65 5.98 0.26
N ILE A 39 5.78 5.42 0.72
CA ILE A 39 6.07 3.99 0.67
C ILE A 39 5.93 3.33 2.05
N TYR A 40 5.27 2.18 2.04
CA TYR A 40 5.05 1.33 3.20
C TYR A 40 5.48 -0.12 2.88
N PRO A 41 6.47 -0.69 3.58
CA PRO A 41 6.65 -2.13 3.56
C PRO A 41 5.54 -2.82 4.36
N PRO A 42 4.83 -3.81 3.79
CA PRO A 42 4.06 -4.78 4.57
C PRO A 42 5.05 -5.75 5.22
N ILE A 43 5.36 -5.54 6.50
CA ILE A 43 6.42 -6.27 7.18
C ILE A 43 5.96 -7.68 7.57
N ALA A 44 6.90 -8.63 7.51
CA ALA A 44 6.70 -9.99 7.96
C ALA A 44 6.70 -10.09 9.50
N THR A 45 6.01 -11.08 10.04
CA THR A 45 5.98 -11.37 11.48
C THR A 45 6.95 -12.52 11.79
N PRO A 46 8.12 -12.27 12.40
CA PRO A 46 9.06 -13.33 12.71
C PRO A 46 8.54 -14.30 13.76
N PHE A 47 8.93 -15.56 13.59
CA PHE A 47 8.56 -16.67 14.45
C PHE A 47 9.82 -17.39 14.94
N THR A 48 9.76 -17.88 16.17
CA THR A 48 10.79 -18.74 16.74
C THR A 48 10.70 -20.15 16.15
N ALA A 49 11.68 -21.01 16.44
CA ALA A 49 11.61 -22.43 16.08
C ALA A 49 10.44 -23.19 16.75
N LYS A 50 9.78 -22.58 17.74
CA LYS A 50 8.58 -23.11 18.40
C LYS A 50 7.28 -22.57 17.81
N GLU A 51 7.35 -21.80 16.72
CA GLU A 51 6.21 -21.17 16.05
C GLU A 51 5.56 -20.02 16.85
N ASP A 52 6.11 -19.65 18.02
CA ASP A 52 5.74 -18.43 18.74
C ASP A 52 6.27 -17.18 18.01
N VAL A 53 5.56 -16.05 18.07
CA VAL A 53 6.05 -14.76 17.56
C VAL A 53 7.39 -14.37 18.22
N ASP A 54 8.39 -14.08 17.40
CA ASP A 54 9.73 -13.65 17.83
C ASP A 54 9.80 -12.11 17.90
N TYR A 55 9.37 -11.55 19.03
CA TYR A 55 9.36 -10.10 19.25
C TYR A 55 10.76 -9.48 19.22
N GLN A 56 11.78 -10.20 19.70
CA GLN A 56 13.16 -9.71 19.64
C GLN A 56 13.60 -9.54 18.18
N LYS A 57 13.31 -10.54 17.33
CA LYS A 57 13.65 -10.46 15.92
C LYS A 57 12.84 -9.40 15.18
N LEU A 58 11.59 -9.19 15.59
CA LEU A 58 10.76 -8.11 15.07
C LEU A 58 11.41 -6.76 15.35
N GLU A 59 11.82 -6.49 16.59
CA GLU A 59 12.50 -5.26 16.98
C GLU A 59 13.82 -5.03 16.22
N GLU A 60 14.64 -6.08 16.04
CA GLU A 60 15.86 -6.00 15.21
C GLU A 60 15.57 -5.56 13.77
N ASN A 61 14.47 -6.07 13.19
CA ASN A 61 14.06 -5.68 11.85
C ASN A 61 13.54 -4.24 11.80
N LEU A 62 12.79 -3.80 12.83
CA LEU A 62 12.32 -2.42 12.96
C LEU A 62 13.47 -1.42 13.03
N GLN A 63 14.56 -1.74 13.72
CA GLN A 63 15.78 -0.91 13.75
C GLN A 63 16.41 -0.72 12.36
N LYS A 64 16.31 -1.72 11.48
CA LYS A 64 16.77 -1.61 10.09
C LYS A 64 15.84 -0.71 9.28
N TYR A 65 14.52 -0.92 9.40
CA TYR A 65 13.52 -0.11 8.70
C TYR A 65 13.51 1.35 9.16
N ALA A 66 13.87 1.63 10.41
CA ALA A 66 14.02 2.99 10.93
C ALA A 66 15.04 3.84 10.13
N LYS A 67 16.02 3.21 9.47
CA LYS A 67 17.06 3.91 8.69
C LYS A 67 16.62 4.26 7.26
N ILE A 68 15.49 3.73 6.80
CA ILE A 68 14.93 3.94 5.46
C ILE A 68 13.81 4.98 5.57
N PRO A 69 13.69 5.96 4.65
CA PRO A 69 12.72 7.04 4.73
C PRO A 69 11.29 6.61 4.36
N PHE A 70 10.81 5.49 4.92
CA PHE A 70 9.42 5.08 4.78
C PHE A 70 8.49 6.07 5.45
N LYS A 71 7.33 6.31 4.82
CA LYS A 71 6.23 7.08 5.43
C LYS A 71 5.70 6.39 6.69
N GLY A 72 5.72 5.06 6.67
CA GLY A 72 5.20 4.23 7.74
C GLY A 72 5.44 2.76 7.46
N LEU A 73 4.85 1.90 8.30
CA LEU A 73 4.87 0.45 8.14
C LEU A 73 3.45 -0.08 8.07
N VAL A 74 3.27 -1.19 7.35
CA VAL A 74 2.04 -1.99 7.40
C VAL A 74 2.35 -3.28 8.13
N VAL A 75 1.59 -3.59 9.17
CA VAL A 75 1.65 -4.88 9.88
C VAL A 75 0.43 -5.71 9.54
N GLN A 76 0.58 -7.04 9.54
CA GLN A 76 -0.53 -7.97 9.33
C GLN A 76 -1.31 -7.73 8.03
N GLY A 77 -0.64 -7.21 7.00
CA GLY A 77 -1.04 -7.49 5.63
C GLY A 77 -0.78 -8.95 5.28
N SER A 78 -1.02 -9.36 4.03
CA SER A 78 -0.80 -10.74 3.57
C SER A 78 0.63 -11.26 3.87
N ASN A 79 1.64 -10.41 3.73
CA ASN A 79 3.05 -10.73 4.03
C ASN A 79 3.36 -10.85 5.54
N GLY A 80 2.49 -10.33 6.40
CA GLY A 80 2.62 -10.41 7.85
C GLY A 80 2.05 -11.70 8.44
N GLU A 81 1.63 -12.63 7.57
CA GLU A 81 1.23 -13.99 7.95
C GLU A 81 0.07 -14.01 8.97
N TYR A 82 -0.79 -12.97 8.95
CA TYR A 82 -1.87 -12.77 9.91
C TYR A 82 -2.85 -13.96 10.09
N PRO A 83 -3.10 -14.85 9.09
CA PRO A 83 -3.94 -16.02 9.32
C PRO A 83 -3.38 -17.02 10.34
N TYR A 84 -2.07 -16.98 10.62
CA TYR A 84 -1.39 -17.88 11.54
C TYR A 84 -1.28 -17.33 12.97
N LEU A 85 -1.66 -16.07 13.19
CA LEU A 85 -1.60 -15.44 14.50
C LEU A 85 -2.95 -15.49 15.21
N THR A 86 -2.90 -15.71 16.52
CA THR A 86 -4.04 -15.46 17.42
C THR A 86 -4.41 -13.97 17.44
N VAL A 87 -5.62 -13.65 17.93
CA VAL A 87 -6.04 -12.25 18.07
C VAL A 87 -5.13 -11.49 19.03
N GLU A 88 -4.68 -12.15 20.09
CA GLU A 88 -3.82 -11.58 21.11
C GLU A 88 -2.42 -11.26 20.56
N GLU A 89 -1.80 -12.19 19.84
CA GLU A 89 -0.53 -11.95 19.14
C GLU A 89 -0.66 -10.84 18.09
N ARG A 90 -1.78 -10.79 17.38
CA ARG A 90 -2.04 -9.72 16.41
C ARG A 90 -2.06 -8.34 17.09
N VAL A 91 -2.68 -8.22 18.24
CA VAL A 91 -2.71 -6.96 18.98
C VAL A 91 -1.34 -6.63 19.57
N GLU A 92 -0.61 -7.63 20.05
CA GLU A 92 0.73 -7.44 20.62
C GLU A 92 1.74 -6.99 19.57
N VAL A 93 1.75 -7.58 18.37
CA VAL A 93 2.60 -7.12 17.25
C VAL A 93 2.35 -5.64 16.93
N VAL A 94 1.10 -5.18 16.94
CA VAL A 94 0.79 -3.74 16.73
C VAL A 94 1.43 -2.89 17.84
N ARG A 95 1.30 -3.32 19.11
CA ARG A 95 1.86 -2.62 20.26
C ARG A 95 3.39 -2.55 20.19
N THR A 96 4.06 -3.67 19.96
CA THR A 96 5.53 -3.74 19.82
C THR A 96 6.03 -2.84 18.70
N VAL A 97 5.37 -2.89 17.53
CA VAL A 97 5.77 -2.06 16.38
C VAL A 97 5.56 -0.59 16.68
N LYS A 98 4.42 -0.19 17.27
CA LYS A 98 4.16 1.22 17.59
C LYS A 98 5.18 1.78 18.58
N GLN A 99 5.57 1.00 19.59
CA GLN A 99 6.57 1.40 20.59
C GLN A 99 7.96 1.61 19.99
N SER A 100 8.31 0.82 18.97
CA SER A 100 9.61 0.89 18.29
C SER A 100 9.63 1.86 17.11
N LEU A 101 8.47 2.35 16.67
CA LEU A 101 8.36 3.17 15.46
C LEU A 101 8.82 4.62 15.74
N PRO A 102 9.71 5.19 14.92
CA PRO A 102 10.11 6.60 15.05
C PRO A 102 8.91 7.54 14.98
N ALA A 103 8.95 8.61 15.79
CA ALA A 103 7.93 9.64 15.80
C ALA A 103 7.68 10.20 14.39
N GLY A 104 6.40 10.43 14.06
CA GLY A 104 5.98 10.95 12.76
C GLY A 104 5.82 9.90 11.65
N ARG A 105 6.20 8.63 11.87
CA ARG A 105 5.87 7.53 10.95
C ARG A 105 4.52 6.90 11.31
N LEU A 106 3.79 6.50 10.27
CA LEU A 106 2.47 5.89 10.43
C LEU A 106 2.56 4.36 10.61
N LEU A 107 1.69 3.81 11.45
CA LEU A 107 1.45 2.39 11.57
C LEU A 107 0.06 2.05 11.03
N ILE A 108 0.02 1.27 9.95
CA ILE A 108 -1.23 0.75 9.39
C ILE A 108 -1.36 -0.73 9.77
N ALA A 109 -2.42 -1.09 10.48
CA ALA A 109 -2.62 -2.46 10.97
C ALA A 109 -3.67 -3.22 10.16
N GLY A 110 -3.35 -4.44 9.73
CA GLY A 110 -4.28 -5.32 9.04
C GLY A 110 -5.32 -5.94 9.98
N SER A 111 -6.54 -5.40 10.02
CA SER A 111 -7.59 -5.82 10.97
C SER A 111 -8.72 -6.67 10.35
N GLY A 112 -8.64 -6.95 9.04
CA GLY A 112 -9.69 -7.68 8.33
C GLY A 112 -9.94 -9.09 8.89
N CYS A 113 -11.22 -9.45 8.95
CA CYS A 113 -11.72 -10.79 9.27
C CYS A 113 -12.92 -11.12 8.35
N GLU A 114 -13.35 -12.38 8.33
CA GLU A 114 -14.49 -12.80 7.50
C GLU A 114 -15.85 -12.24 7.97
N SER A 115 -15.97 -11.83 9.23
CA SER A 115 -17.21 -11.23 9.76
C SER A 115 -17.04 -9.77 10.11
N THR A 116 -18.09 -8.98 9.87
CA THR A 116 -18.14 -7.56 10.24
C THR A 116 -17.90 -7.35 11.74
N ARG A 117 -18.53 -8.17 12.59
CA ARG A 117 -18.39 -8.07 14.05
C ARG A 117 -16.95 -8.32 14.50
N ALA A 118 -16.31 -9.38 14.01
CA ALA A 118 -14.92 -9.68 14.36
C ALA A 118 -13.97 -8.59 13.86
N THR A 119 -14.20 -8.08 12.64
CA THR A 119 -13.40 -6.99 12.05
C THR A 119 -13.49 -5.72 12.89
N ILE A 120 -14.69 -5.34 13.36
CA ILE A 120 -14.90 -4.19 14.25
C ILE A 120 -14.14 -4.39 15.57
N GLN A 121 -14.33 -5.54 16.23
CA GLN A 121 -13.70 -5.83 17.51
C GLN A 121 -12.17 -5.79 17.41
N LEU A 122 -11.60 -6.40 16.37
CA LEU A 122 -10.16 -6.40 16.16
C LEU A 122 -9.64 -5.00 15.83
N THR A 123 -10.35 -4.26 14.98
CA THR A 123 -10.02 -2.86 14.64
C THR A 123 -9.94 -1.98 15.89
N GLN A 124 -10.91 -2.11 16.80
CA GLN A 124 -10.90 -1.37 18.08
C GLN A 124 -9.71 -1.76 18.96
N LYS A 125 -9.37 -3.05 19.06
CA LYS A 125 -8.18 -3.50 19.79
C LYS A 125 -6.87 -2.98 19.16
N MET A 126 -6.76 -2.98 17.83
CA MET A 126 -5.58 -2.48 17.12
C MET A 126 -5.43 -0.97 17.23
N ALA A 127 -6.53 -0.22 17.16
CA ALA A 127 -6.55 1.21 17.43
C ALA A 127 -6.06 1.52 18.85
N ALA A 128 -6.56 0.78 19.85
CA ALA A 128 -6.11 0.92 21.24
C ALA A 128 -4.64 0.52 21.45
N ALA A 129 -4.10 -0.38 20.62
CA ALA A 129 -2.68 -0.74 20.61
C ALA A 129 -1.79 0.28 19.88
N GLY A 130 -2.39 1.29 19.23
CA GLY A 130 -1.68 2.43 18.64
C GLY A 130 -1.54 2.41 17.13
N ALA A 131 -2.35 1.62 16.42
CA ALA A 131 -2.49 1.76 14.96
C ALA A 131 -3.01 3.17 14.60
N ASP A 132 -2.41 3.82 13.62
CA ASP A 132 -2.84 5.14 13.13
C ASP A 132 -3.95 5.02 12.07
N ALA A 133 -4.02 3.88 11.39
CA ALA A 133 -5.11 3.48 10.49
C ALA A 133 -5.18 1.94 10.40
N VAL A 134 -6.27 1.42 9.84
CA VAL A 134 -6.41 -0.02 9.56
C VAL A 134 -6.52 -0.33 8.07
N LEU A 135 -5.88 -1.43 7.65
CA LEU A 135 -5.97 -1.98 6.30
C LEU A 135 -6.89 -3.21 6.33
N VAL A 136 -8.01 -3.15 5.64
CA VAL A 136 -9.07 -4.15 5.81
C VAL A 136 -9.25 -4.93 4.52
N VAL A 137 -8.75 -6.17 4.52
CA VAL A 137 -8.96 -7.11 3.41
C VAL A 137 -10.45 -7.38 3.21
N THR A 138 -10.86 -7.42 1.95
CA THR A 138 -12.25 -7.73 1.57
C THR A 138 -12.58 -9.17 2.02
N PRO A 139 -13.65 -9.39 2.82
CA PRO A 139 -14.08 -10.74 3.20
C PRO A 139 -14.28 -11.61 1.97
N CYS A 140 -13.75 -12.84 1.98
CA CYS A 140 -13.63 -13.64 0.77
C CYS A 140 -14.05 -15.10 0.90
N PHE A 141 -14.27 -15.61 2.12
CA PHE A 141 -14.67 -17.00 2.33
C PHE A 141 -15.97 -17.34 1.59
N TYR A 142 -16.96 -16.44 1.67
CA TYR A 142 -18.23 -16.54 0.93
C TYR A 142 -18.26 -15.62 -0.30
N LYS A 143 -17.17 -15.54 -1.08
CA LYS A 143 -17.02 -14.59 -2.21
C LYS A 143 -18.21 -14.53 -3.18
N GLY A 144 -18.90 -15.65 -3.43
CA GLY A 144 -20.10 -15.68 -4.30
C GLY A 144 -21.32 -14.92 -3.75
N LYS A 145 -21.26 -14.44 -2.50
CA LYS A 145 -22.27 -13.61 -1.83
C LYS A 145 -21.73 -12.23 -1.43
N MET A 146 -20.47 -11.94 -1.72
CA MET A 146 -19.84 -10.65 -1.41
C MET A 146 -20.05 -9.68 -2.59
N ASP A 147 -21.31 -9.34 -2.85
CA ASP A 147 -21.68 -8.33 -3.84
C ASP A 147 -21.45 -6.90 -3.30
N SER A 148 -21.64 -5.88 -4.16
CA SER A 148 -21.45 -4.48 -3.78
C SER A 148 -22.28 -4.10 -2.55
N ARG A 149 -23.53 -4.56 -2.45
CA ARG A 149 -24.41 -4.23 -1.31
C ARG A 149 -23.86 -4.82 -0.01
N ALA A 150 -23.44 -6.08 -0.02
CA ALA A 150 -22.87 -6.74 1.14
C ALA A 150 -21.57 -6.07 1.60
N LEU A 151 -20.69 -5.73 0.65
CA LEU A 151 -19.41 -5.09 0.93
C LEU A 151 -19.57 -3.64 1.40
N ILE A 152 -20.46 -2.86 0.78
CA ILE A 152 -20.82 -1.51 1.25
C ILE A 152 -21.33 -1.58 2.69
N HIS A 153 -22.22 -2.53 2.99
CA HIS A 153 -22.74 -2.69 4.36
C HIS A 153 -21.63 -3.04 5.36
N HIS A 154 -20.76 -4.00 5.02
CA HIS A 154 -19.63 -4.40 5.86
C HIS A 154 -18.70 -3.23 6.18
N PHE A 155 -18.21 -2.54 5.15
CA PHE A 155 -17.25 -1.44 5.33
C PHE A 155 -17.88 -0.20 5.97
N THR A 156 -19.15 0.10 5.69
CA THR A 156 -19.87 1.21 6.36
C THR A 156 -19.99 0.94 7.86
N LYS A 157 -20.46 -0.25 8.24
CA LYS A 157 -20.56 -0.63 9.66
C LYS A 157 -19.22 -0.60 10.38
N LEU A 158 -18.16 -1.02 9.68
CA LEU A 158 -16.81 -0.96 10.21
C LEU A 158 -16.36 0.49 10.41
N ALA A 159 -16.50 1.32 9.38
CA ALA A 159 -16.05 2.71 9.40
C ALA A 159 -16.83 3.57 10.41
N ASP A 160 -18.13 3.31 10.61
CA ASP A 160 -18.96 3.91 11.66
C ASP A 160 -18.43 3.61 13.08
N SER A 161 -17.85 2.42 13.28
CA SER A 161 -17.44 1.91 14.59
C SER A 161 -15.93 2.01 14.86
N SER A 162 -15.16 2.42 13.86
CA SER A 162 -13.70 2.41 13.91
C SER A 162 -13.16 3.69 14.54
N PRO A 163 -12.35 3.62 15.62
CA PRO A 163 -11.73 4.80 16.23
C PRO A 163 -10.66 5.45 15.34
N VAL A 164 -10.16 4.71 14.34
CA VAL A 164 -9.09 5.13 13.43
C VAL A 164 -9.56 4.99 11.98
N PRO A 165 -8.92 5.69 11.02
CA PRO A 165 -9.36 5.64 9.64
C PRO A 165 -9.15 4.27 8.98
N VAL A 166 -10.04 3.95 8.05
CA VAL A 166 -10.08 2.67 7.32
C VAL A 166 -9.52 2.83 5.91
N VAL A 167 -8.64 1.90 5.52
CA VAL A 167 -8.14 1.74 4.16
C VAL A 167 -8.67 0.41 3.61
N LEU A 168 -9.41 0.48 2.51
CA LEU A 168 -9.95 -0.69 1.82
C LEU A 168 -8.79 -1.49 1.21
N TYR A 169 -8.90 -2.82 1.17
CA TYR A 169 -7.86 -3.66 0.55
C TYR A 169 -8.46 -4.67 -0.42
N SER A 170 -8.14 -4.47 -1.71
CA SER A 170 -8.46 -5.38 -2.81
C SER A 170 -7.21 -6.15 -3.21
N VAL A 171 -7.25 -7.48 -3.07
CA VAL A 171 -6.12 -8.39 -3.39
C VAL A 171 -6.64 -9.67 -4.05
N PRO A 172 -7.14 -9.58 -5.30
CA PRO A 172 -7.80 -10.70 -5.98
C PRO A 172 -6.89 -11.92 -6.15
N ALA A 173 -5.56 -11.74 -6.22
CA ALA A 173 -4.60 -12.85 -6.25
C ALA A 173 -4.71 -13.77 -5.02
N ASN A 174 -5.07 -13.23 -3.84
CA ASN A 174 -5.21 -13.99 -2.60
C ASN A 174 -6.68 -14.33 -2.29
N THR A 175 -7.62 -13.43 -2.59
CA THR A 175 -9.04 -13.57 -2.21
C THR A 175 -9.88 -14.24 -3.31
N GLY A 176 -9.42 -14.22 -4.57
CA GLY A 176 -10.25 -14.54 -5.73
C GLY A 176 -11.47 -13.62 -5.87
N LEU A 177 -11.45 -12.46 -5.22
CA LEU A 177 -12.53 -11.46 -5.20
C LEU A 177 -11.91 -10.07 -5.35
N GLU A 178 -12.25 -9.40 -6.44
CA GLU A 178 -11.95 -7.98 -6.62
C GLU A 178 -13.08 -7.13 -6.00
N LEU A 179 -12.72 -6.13 -5.21
CA LEU A 179 -13.70 -5.20 -4.62
C LEU A 179 -14.43 -4.44 -5.74
N PRO A 180 -15.77 -4.50 -5.87
CA PRO A 180 -16.48 -3.84 -6.97
C PRO A 180 -16.23 -2.32 -7.03
N LEU A 181 -16.09 -1.76 -8.23
CA LEU A 181 -15.76 -0.34 -8.42
C LEU A 181 -16.86 0.58 -7.88
N ASP A 182 -18.13 0.23 -8.09
CA ASP A 182 -19.29 0.94 -7.53
C ASP A 182 -19.27 0.96 -6.00
N ALA A 183 -18.89 -0.15 -5.36
CA ALA A 183 -18.70 -0.20 -3.92
C ALA A 183 -17.57 0.71 -3.45
N VAL A 184 -16.42 0.74 -4.14
CA VAL A 184 -15.31 1.66 -3.81
C VAL A 184 -15.76 3.13 -3.91
N VAL A 185 -16.50 3.48 -4.96
CA VAL A 185 -16.98 4.87 -5.17
C VAL A 185 -17.97 5.27 -4.10
N GLU A 186 -18.92 4.40 -3.74
CA GLU A 186 -19.86 4.67 -2.65
C GLU A 186 -19.12 4.85 -1.32
N LEU A 187 -18.24 3.90 -0.98
CA LEU A 187 -17.48 3.92 0.27
C LEU A 187 -16.51 5.10 0.37
N SER A 188 -16.03 5.64 -0.75
CA SER A 188 -15.13 6.81 -0.76
C SER A 188 -15.77 8.07 -0.16
N GLN A 189 -17.11 8.12 -0.09
CA GLN A 189 -17.85 9.24 0.47
C GLN A 189 -17.87 9.21 2.01
N HIS A 190 -17.54 8.08 2.64
CA HIS A 190 -17.55 7.95 4.08
C HIS A 190 -16.33 8.67 4.71
N PRO A 191 -16.51 9.57 5.70
CA PRO A 191 -15.43 10.42 6.21
C PRO A 191 -14.28 9.62 6.85
N ASN A 192 -14.60 8.46 7.43
CA ASN A 192 -13.62 7.57 8.07
C ASN A 192 -12.99 6.53 7.12
N ILE A 193 -13.35 6.53 5.83
CA ILE A 193 -12.70 5.68 4.82
C ILE A 193 -11.76 6.58 4.01
N LEU A 194 -10.45 6.36 4.14
CA LEU A 194 -9.45 7.27 3.55
C LEU A 194 -9.07 6.91 2.14
N GLY A 195 -9.16 5.63 1.78
CA GLY A 195 -8.50 5.16 0.59
C GLY A 195 -8.64 3.68 0.33
N VAL A 196 -7.94 3.23 -0.70
CA VAL A 196 -7.84 1.82 -1.09
C VAL A 196 -6.39 1.47 -1.42
N LYS A 197 -5.95 0.31 -0.95
CA LYS A 197 -4.79 -0.41 -1.48
C LYS A 197 -5.30 -1.38 -2.54
N ASP A 198 -4.92 -1.15 -3.79
CA ASP A 198 -5.27 -2.04 -4.91
C ASP A 198 -4.06 -2.88 -5.33
N SER A 199 -4.15 -4.19 -5.10
CA SER A 199 -3.14 -5.20 -5.47
C SER A 199 -3.52 -5.97 -6.75
N GLY A 200 -4.54 -5.55 -7.50
CA GLY A 200 -4.99 -6.23 -8.72
C GLY A 200 -4.08 -6.01 -9.93
N GLY A 201 -3.33 -4.90 -9.96
CA GLY A 201 -2.37 -4.59 -11.03
C GLY A 201 -2.99 -4.02 -12.32
N ASP A 202 -4.31 -3.85 -12.37
CA ASP A 202 -5.00 -3.16 -13.47
C ASP A 202 -4.88 -1.64 -13.31
N ILE A 203 -4.01 -1.04 -14.12
CA ILE A 203 -3.78 0.42 -14.14
C ILE A 203 -5.01 1.19 -14.63
N THR A 204 -5.81 0.62 -15.53
CA THR A 204 -7.06 1.24 -16.00
C THR A 204 -8.04 1.36 -14.84
N ARG A 205 -8.16 0.30 -14.04
CA ARG A 205 -9.00 0.28 -12.84
C ARG A 205 -8.51 1.28 -11.79
N ILE A 206 -7.21 1.33 -11.49
CA ILE A 206 -6.63 2.32 -10.57
C ILE A 206 -6.96 3.75 -11.03
N GLY A 207 -6.76 4.04 -12.32
CA GLY A 207 -7.09 5.35 -12.90
C GLY A 207 -8.59 5.67 -12.82
N LEU A 208 -9.47 4.69 -13.00
CA LEU A 208 -10.92 4.85 -12.83
C LEU A 208 -11.30 5.18 -11.39
N ILE A 209 -10.70 4.50 -10.40
CA ILE A 209 -10.91 4.80 -8.98
C ILE A 209 -10.50 6.25 -8.71
N VAL A 210 -9.26 6.63 -9.03
CA VAL A 210 -8.75 8.00 -8.85
C VAL A 210 -9.67 9.03 -9.49
N HIS A 211 -10.09 8.79 -10.74
CA HIS A 211 -10.95 9.72 -11.46
C HIS A 211 -12.34 9.88 -10.81
N LYS A 212 -12.96 8.77 -10.38
CA LYS A 212 -14.32 8.77 -9.82
C LYS A 212 -14.36 9.27 -8.38
N THR A 213 -13.27 9.16 -7.63
CA THR A 213 -13.19 9.56 -6.20
C THR A 213 -12.45 10.88 -5.96
N LYS A 214 -12.08 11.61 -7.03
CA LYS A 214 -11.32 12.87 -6.97
C LYS A 214 -11.96 13.96 -6.10
N ALA A 215 -13.28 13.93 -5.92
CA ALA A 215 -14.01 14.93 -5.13
C ALA A 215 -13.97 14.64 -3.62
N GLN A 216 -13.53 13.43 -3.23
CA GLN A 216 -13.56 12.93 -1.87
C GLN A 216 -12.19 12.91 -1.19
N ASP A 217 -11.13 13.46 -1.81
CA ASP A 217 -9.73 13.37 -1.32
C ASP A 217 -9.36 11.91 -0.96
N PHE A 218 -9.85 10.97 -1.77
CA PHE A 218 -9.70 9.53 -1.55
C PHE A 218 -8.34 9.06 -2.06
N GLN A 219 -7.61 8.34 -1.22
CA GLN A 219 -6.20 8.04 -1.41
C GLN A 219 -6.01 6.64 -1.98
N VAL A 220 -5.40 6.53 -3.16
CA VAL A 220 -5.16 5.24 -3.83
C VAL A 220 -3.70 4.83 -3.69
N LEU A 221 -3.47 3.64 -3.14
CA LEU A 221 -2.15 3.05 -2.93
C LEU A 221 -1.96 1.83 -3.83
N ALA A 222 -0.82 1.76 -4.51
CA ALA A 222 -0.43 0.61 -5.31
C ALA A 222 -0.04 -0.56 -4.40
N GLY A 223 -0.49 -1.77 -4.74
CA GLY A 223 -0.23 -2.96 -3.94
C GLY A 223 1.05 -3.73 -4.26
N SER A 224 1.81 -3.32 -5.29
CA SER A 224 3.05 -3.99 -5.70
C SER A 224 4.02 -3.00 -6.33
N ALA A 225 5.33 -3.27 -6.21
CA ALA A 225 6.36 -2.45 -6.84
C ALA A 225 6.41 -2.64 -8.37
N GLY A 226 5.93 -3.78 -8.87
CA GLY A 226 5.98 -4.12 -10.30
C GLY A 226 5.18 -3.17 -11.22
N PHE A 227 4.22 -2.43 -10.65
CA PHE A 227 3.39 -1.48 -11.38
C PHE A 227 3.34 -0.10 -10.73
N LEU A 228 4.25 0.19 -9.79
CA LEU A 228 4.20 1.38 -8.93
C LEU A 228 4.33 2.69 -9.73
N MET A 229 5.29 2.79 -10.64
CA MET A 229 5.44 3.98 -11.51
C MET A 229 4.17 4.22 -12.34
N ALA A 230 3.61 3.16 -12.94
CA ALA A 230 2.40 3.27 -13.74
C ALA A 230 1.19 3.73 -12.89
N ALA A 231 1.10 3.26 -11.65
CA ALA A 231 0.08 3.72 -10.71
C ALA A 231 0.25 5.22 -10.37
N TYR A 232 1.47 5.70 -10.14
CA TYR A 232 1.74 7.13 -9.97
C TYR A 232 1.30 7.96 -11.18
N CYS A 233 1.56 7.47 -12.41
CA CYS A 233 1.14 8.17 -13.64
C CYS A 233 -0.37 8.40 -13.72
N VAL A 234 -1.19 7.53 -13.10
CA VAL A 234 -2.66 7.66 -13.07
C VAL A 234 -3.20 8.24 -11.76
N GLY A 235 -2.32 8.74 -10.88
CA GLY A 235 -2.69 9.49 -9.69
C GLY A 235 -2.78 8.69 -8.39
N ALA A 236 -2.23 7.47 -8.32
CA ALA A 236 -1.94 6.86 -7.03
C ALA A 236 -0.91 7.71 -6.26
N ILE A 237 -0.98 7.69 -4.93
CA ILE A 237 -0.19 8.59 -4.06
C ILE A 237 0.95 7.88 -3.32
N GLY A 238 1.05 6.57 -3.48
CA GLY A 238 1.88 5.75 -2.62
C GLY A 238 1.83 4.27 -2.98
N GLY A 239 2.58 3.47 -2.22
CA GLY A 239 2.65 2.04 -2.42
C GLY A 239 2.81 1.27 -1.11
N VAL A 240 2.03 0.18 -0.98
CA VAL A 240 2.25 -0.85 0.03
C VAL A 240 2.89 -2.05 -0.66
N CYS A 241 4.22 -2.08 -0.72
CA CYS A 241 4.97 -2.97 -1.60
C CYS A 241 5.86 -3.94 -0.82
N ALA A 242 5.69 -5.25 -1.01
CA ALA A 242 6.49 -6.27 -0.32
C ALA A 242 8.00 -6.13 -0.58
N LEU A 243 8.38 -5.72 -1.80
CA LEU A 243 9.77 -5.48 -2.18
C LEU A 243 10.47 -4.43 -1.27
N ALA A 244 9.71 -3.52 -0.63
CA ALA A 244 10.28 -2.52 0.28
C ALA A 244 10.93 -3.12 1.53
N ASN A 245 10.57 -4.35 1.92
CA ASN A 245 11.27 -5.06 3.00
C ASN A 245 12.75 -5.33 2.68
N VAL A 246 13.12 -5.31 1.39
CA VAL A 246 14.45 -5.69 0.90
C VAL A 246 15.15 -4.51 0.19
N LEU A 247 14.43 -3.83 -0.69
CA LEU A 247 14.90 -2.71 -1.52
C LEU A 247 14.15 -1.42 -1.17
N GLY A 248 14.09 -1.12 0.12
CA GLY A 248 13.34 0.03 0.62
C GLY A 248 13.86 1.38 0.14
N GLN A 249 15.19 1.56 0.08
CA GLN A 249 15.84 2.80 -0.37
C GLN A 249 15.50 3.07 -1.84
N GLU A 250 15.58 2.04 -2.68
CA GLU A 250 15.30 2.10 -4.11
C GLU A 250 13.83 2.41 -4.38
N LEU A 251 12.91 1.87 -3.58
CA LEU A 251 11.48 2.15 -3.72
C LEU A 251 11.13 3.58 -3.28
N CYS A 252 11.73 4.07 -2.19
CA CYS A 252 11.62 5.48 -1.80
C CYS A 252 12.23 6.41 -2.85
N GLU A 253 13.33 6.02 -3.50
CA GLU A 253 13.88 6.79 -4.61
C GLU A 253 12.95 6.79 -5.82
N LEU A 254 12.34 5.65 -6.18
CA LEU A 254 11.36 5.58 -7.26
C LEU A 254 10.16 6.50 -6.99
N GLU A 255 9.64 6.50 -5.75
CA GLU A 255 8.59 7.42 -5.29
C GLU A 255 9.01 8.88 -5.48
N ARG A 256 10.20 9.25 -4.99
CA ARG A 256 10.75 10.61 -5.14
C ARG A 256 10.87 11.02 -6.61
N LEU A 257 11.35 10.14 -7.49
CA LEU A 257 11.46 10.40 -8.93
C LEU A 257 10.09 10.60 -9.58
N CYS A 258 9.09 9.78 -9.23
CA CYS A 258 7.73 9.92 -9.74
C CYS A 258 7.09 11.24 -9.27
N VAL A 259 7.16 11.56 -7.98
CA VAL A 259 6.58 12.78 -7.39
C VAL A 259 7.26 14.05 -7.92
N SER A 260 8.56 13.99 -8.21
CA SER A 260 9.30 15.12 -8.79
C SER A 260 9.18 15.23 -10.32
N GLY A 261 8.45 14.32 -10.98
CA GLY A 261 8.26 14.32 -12.44
C GLY A 261 9.49 13.90 -13.25
N ARG A 262 10.47 13.23 -12.63
CA ARG A 262 11.68 12.70 -13.28
C ARG A 262 11.40 11.35 -13.94
N TRP A 263 10.46 11.34 -14.90
CA TRP A 263 9.88 10.11 -15.45
C TRP A 263 10.87 9.18 -16.16
N GLU A 264 11.90 9.75 -16.80
CA GLU A 264 12.92 8.94 -17.50
C GLU A 264 13.76 8.12 -16.52
N GLU A 265 14.21 8.74 -15.43
CA GLU A 265 14.97 8.06 -14.38
C GLU A 265 14.09 7.10 -13.58
N ALA A 266 12.83 7.49 -13.31
CA ALA A 266 11.84 6.61 -12.70
C ALA A 266 11.62 5.36 -13.55
N ARG A 267 11.58 5.48 -14.88
CA ARG A 267 11.44 4.35 -15.81
C ARG A 267 12.60 3.38 -15.72
N VAL A 268 13.84 3.90 -15.75
CA VAL A 268 15.05 3.07 -15.64
C VAL A 268 15.07 2.32 -14.31
N LEU A 269 14.74 3.00 -13.21
CA LEU A 269 14.68 2.37 -11.89
C LEU A 269 13.53 1.35 -11.79
N GLN A 270 12.34 1.68 -12.27
CA GLN A 270 11.19 0.77 -12.31
C GLN A 270 11.53 -0.53 -13.04
N GLN A 271 12.20 -0.45 -14.20
CA GLN A 271 12.62 -1.62 -14.98
C GLN A 271 13.56 -2.54 -14.17
N ARG A 272 14.53 -1.95 -13.45
CA ARG A 272 15.45 -2.70 -12.58
C ARG A 272 14.75 -3.35 -11.39
N LEU A 273 13.59 -2.86 -10.97
CA LEU A 273 12.84 -3.40 -9.83
C LEU A 273 11.85 -4.50 -10.21
N ILE A 274 11.59 -4.74 -11.51
CA ILE A 274 10.60 -5.74 -11.96
C ILE A 274 10.99 -7.16 -11.54
N GLU A 275 12.19 -7.61 -11.89
CA GLU A 275 12.66 -8.97 -11.58
C GLU A 275 12.73 -9.23 -10.06
N PRO A 276 13.32 -8.36 -9.23
CA PRO A 276 13.27 -8.50 -7.77
C PRO A 276 11.85 -8.56 -7.21
N ASN A 277 10.94 -7.73 -7.74
CA ASN A 277 9.56 -7.73 -7.29
C ASN A 277 8.90 -9.09 -7.58
N ALA A 278 9.15 -9.66 -8.76
CA ALA A 278 8.65 -10.98 -9.12
C ALA A 278 9.22 -12.08 -8.21
N ALA A 279 10.52 -12.02 -7.90
CA ALA A 279 11.18 -12.96 -6.99
C ALA A 279 10.55 -12.90 -5.58
N VAL A 280 10.42 -11.70 -5.00
CA VAL A 280 9.81 -11.52 -3.67
C VAL A 280 8.35 -11.95 -3.65
N SER A 281 7.59 -11.65 -4.71
CA SER A 281 6.15 -11.97 -4.77
C SER A 281 5.87 -13.46 -4.89
N THR A 282 6.78 -14.23 -5.49
CA THR A 282 6.64 -15.70 -5.62
C THR A 282 6.91 -16.42 -4.29
N ILE A 283 7.71 -15.81 -3.41
CA ILE A 283 8.20 -16.38 -2.15
C ILE A 283 7.34 -15.86 -0.97
N CYS A 284 6.12 -15.39 -1.22
CA CYS A 284 5.29 -14.68 -0.24
C CYS A 284 4.99 -15.49 1.04
N CYS A 285 5.04 -16.83 0.99
CA CYS A 285 4.93 -17.70 2.17
C CYS A 285 6.25 -17.89 2.96
N SER A 286 7.35 -17.28 2.52
CA SER A 286 8.69 -17.44 3.11
C SER A 286 9.52 -16.15 3.01
N LEU A 287 8.87 -14.98 3.13
CA LEU A 287 9.55 -13.68 3.24
C LEU A 287 10.60 -13.68 4.37
N HIS A 288 10.39 -14.51 5.41
CA HIS A 288 11.38 -14.82 6.44
C HIS A 288 12.71 -15.32 5.88
N ALA A 289 12.69 -16.31 5.00
CA ALA A 289 13.90 -16.83 4.39
C ALA A 289 14.61 -15.72 3.59
N PHE A 290 13.85 -14.89 2.88
CA PHE A 290 14.41 -13.87 2.01
C PHE A 290 15.03 -12.67 2.75
N ILE A 291 14.42 -12.20 3.84
CA ILE A 291 14.99 -11.15 4.70
C ILE A 291 16.29 -11.64 5.34
N HIS A 292 16.36 -12.92 5.71
CA HIS A 292 17.55 -13.53 6.29
C HIS A 292 18.62 -13.89 5.25
N HIS A 293 18.25 -14.09 3.98
CA HIS A 293 19.16 -14.46 2.89
C HIS A 293 19.38 -13.30 1.90
N ARG A 294 19.29 -12.04 2.37
CA ARG A 294 19.56 -10.84 1.56
C ARG A 294 20.94 -10.88 0.85
N HIS A 295 21.89 -11.65 1.39
CA HIS A 295 23.21 -11.88 0.79
C HIS A 295 23.19 -12.81 -0.44
N GLU A 296 22.11 -13.56 -0.66
CA GLU A 296 21.93 -14.51 -1.77
C GLU A 296 21.17 -13.90 -2.96
N LEU A 297 20.63 -12.69 -2.82
CA LEU A 297 20.04 -11.91 -3.93
C LEU A 297 20.92 -11.87 -5.20
N PRO A 298 22.25 -11.69 -5.12
CA PRO A 298 23.12 -11.72 -6.30
C PRO A 298 23.21 -13.10 -6.98
N GLN A 299 22.85 -14.18 -6.28
CA GLN A 299 22.85 -15.54 -6.82
C GLN A 299 21.51 -15.88 -7.50
N MET A 300 20.41 -15.32 -7.02
CA MET A 300 19.06 -15.52 -7.58
C MET A 300 18.79 -14.67 -8.84
N VAL A 301 19.50 -13.55 -8.98
CA VAL A 301 19.43 -12.67 -10.16
C VAL A 301 20.88 -12.40 -10.61
N PRO A 302 21.43 -13.19 -11.55
CA PRO A 302 22.87 -13.21 -11.87
C PRO A 302 23.49 -11.86 -12.31
N ASP A 303 22.68 -10.94 -12.83
CA ASP A 303 23.10 -9.60 -13.27
C ASP A 303 22.88 -8.51 -12.18
N TRP A 304 22.54 -8.91 -10.96
CA TRP A 304 22.21 -8.02 -9.85
C TRP A 304 23.46 -7.40 -9.20
N ARG A 305 24.03 -6.37 -9.85
CA ARG A 305 25.06 -5.50 -9.26
C ARG A 305 24.53 -4.08 -9.10
N PHE A 306 24.19 -3.69 -7.87
CA PHE A 306 24.34 -2.28 -7.51
C PHE A 306 25.81 -2.03 -7.23
N SER A 307 26.57 -1.65 -8.25
CA SER A 307 27.77 -0.84 -8.01
C SER A 307 27.30 0.45 -7.33
N HIS A 308 27.74 0.68 -6.09
CA HIS A 308 27.39 1.78 -5.19
C HIS A 308 26.22 1.50 -4.22
N ILE A 309 26.44 0.55 -3.30
CA ILE A 309 25.86 0.58 -1.95
C ILE A 309 27.05 0.49 -0.98
N SER A 310 27.48 1.65 -0.49
CA SER A 310 28.43 1.81 0.62
C SER A 310 27.69 2.35 1.83
#